data_AF-A0A9E6SYM5-F1
#
_entry.id   AF-A0A9E6SYM5-F1
#
_cell.length_a   1.000
_cell.length_b   1.000
_cell.length_c   1.000
_cell.angle_alpha   90.00
_cell.angle_beta   90.00
_cell.angle_gamma   90.00
#
_symmetry.space_group_name_H-M   'P 1'
#
loop_
_entity.id
_entity.type
_entity.pdbx_description
1 polymer ?
#
loop_
_entity_poly.entity_id
_entity_poly.type
_entity_poly.pdbx_seq_one_letter_code
_entity_poly.pdbx_strand_id
1 'polypeptide(L)'
;MTVEELFRGTLAQTSVYPREVVKRVLHHNAAAVILAHNHPSGLAEPSQADKRLTEALRKSLDLIDARVLDHFIVAGTECISFAEHGLL
;
A
#
# COMPACT_ATOMS: atom_id res chain seq x y z
N MET A 1 -5.79 -10.69 -13.01
CA MET A 1 -5.60 -9.51 -12.16
C MET A 1 -6.69 -9.53 -11.11
N THR A 2 -6.32 -9.58 -9.83
CA THR A 2 -7.24 -9.60 -8.69
C THR A 2 -7.06 -8.33 -7.87
N VAL A 3 -8.13 -7.85 -7.23
CA VAL A 3 -8.12 -6.69 -6.33
C VAL A 3 -8.78 -7.11 -5.02
N GLU A 4 -8.17 -6.76 -3.90
CA GLU A 4 -8.68 -7.09 -2.57
C GLU A 4 -8.57 -5.90 -1.62
N GLU A 5 -9.65 -5.63 -0.89
CA GLU A 5 -9.60 -4.77 0.29
C GLU A 5 -9.07 -5.60 1.47
N LEU A 6 -7.83 -5.35 1.87
CA LEU A 6 -7.19 -6.11 2.96
C LEU A 6 -7.46 -5.53 4.35
N PHE A 7 -7.68 -4.22 4.42
CA PHE A 7 -7.83 -3.51 5.68
C PHE A 7 -8.90 -2.45 5.53
N ARG A 8 -9.78 -2.39 6.53
CA ARG A 8 -10.75 -1.31 6.69
C ARG A 8 -10.44 -0.56 7.97
N GLY A 9 -10.28 0.75 7.81
CA GLY A 9 -10.02 1.65 8.92
C GLY A 9 -11.22 1.91 9.81
N THR A 10 -10.94 2.56 10.92
CA THR A 10 -11.92 3.30 11.71
C THR A 10 -11.89 4.77 11.30
N LEU A 11 -12.70 5.60 11.96
CA LEU A 11 -12.62 7.07 11.85
C LEU A 11 -11.23 7.62 12.23
N ALA A 12 -10.47 6.93 13.08
CA ALA A 12 -9.22 7.45 13.64
C ALA A 12 -7.97 6.84 13.01
N GLN A 13 -8.00 5.54 12.68
CA GLN A 13 -6.83 4.82 12.17
C GLN A 13 -7.19 3.47 11.53
N THR A 14 -6.25 2.94 10.74
CA THR A 14 -6.24 1.57 10.22
C THR A 14 -4.91 0.91 10.60
N SER A 15 -4.97 -0.28 11.20
CA SER A 15 -3.77 -1.09 11.43
C SER A 15 -3.52 -1.99 10.22
N VAL A 16 -2.38 -1.81 9.56
CA VAL A 16 -1.94 -2.65 8.43
C VAL A 16 -0.80 -3.55 8.90
N TYR A 17 -0.95 -4.86 8.67
CA TYR A 17 0.05 -5.85 9.07
C TYR A 17 0.71 -6.48 7.84
N PRO A 18 2.03 -6.30 7.61
CA PRO A 18 2.71 -6.88 6.46
C PRO A 18 2.51 -8.38 6.28
N ARG A 19 2.44 -9.14 7.38
CA ARG A 19 2.18 -10.60 7.35
C ARG A 19 0.88 -10.97 6.61
N GLU A 20 -0.17 -10.15 6.71
CA GLU A 20 -1.44 -10.45 6.05
C GLU A 20 -1.36 -10.12 4.56
N VAL A 21 -0.62 -9.07 4.18
CA VAL A 21 -0.33 -8.76 2.77
C VAL A 21 0.48 -9.90 2.13
N VAL A 22 1.57 -10.33 2.79
CA VAL A 22 2.42 -11.45 2.33
C VAL A 22 1.58 -12.72 2.08
N LYS A 23 0.70 -13.08 3.01
CA LYS A 23 -0.20 -14.24 2.84
C LYS A 23 -1.05 -14.16 1.58
N ARG A 24 -1.61 -12.97 1.28
CA ARG A 24 -2.47 -12.79 0.09
C ARG A 24 -1.65 -12.79 -1.20
N VAL A 25 -0.46 -12.19 -1.19
CA VAL A 25 0.46 -12.23 -2.33
C VAL A 25 0.82 -13.68 -2.68
N LEU A 26 1.20 -14.49 -1.68
CA LEU A 26 1.48 -15.91 -1.87
C LEU A 26 0.25 -16.71 -2.32
N HIS A 27 -0.92 -16.44 -1.73
CA HIS A 27 -2.17 -17.10 -2.12
C HIS A 27 -2.50 -16.91 -3.61
N HIS A 28 -2.23 -15.71 -4.16
CA HIS A 28 -2.43 -15.40 -5.57
C HIS A 28 -1.25 -15.76 -6.47
N ASN A 29 -0.15 -16.27 -5.92
CA ASN A 29 1.12 -16.46 -6.64
C ASN A 29 1.55 -15.18 -7.39
N ALA A 30 1.35 -14.02 -6.76
CA ALA A 30 1.58 -12.74 -7.40
C ALA A 30 3.08 -12.38 -7.39
N ALA A 31 3.65 -12.14 -8.58
CA ALA A 31 5.03 -11.66 -8.73
C ALA A 31 5.20 -10.16 -8.41
N ALA A 32 4.09 -9.42 -8.33
CA ALA A 32 4.10 -8.00 -8.05
C ALA A 32 2.73 -7.51 -7.54
N VAL A 33 2.72 -6.40 -6.82
CA VAL A 33 1.51 -5.73 -6.31
C VAL A 33 1.56 -4.23 -6.52
N ILE A 34 0.39 -3.62 -6.57
CA ILE A 34 0.17 -2.19 -6.39
C ILE A 34 -0.62 -2.02 -5.10
N LEU A 35 -0.16 -1.12 -4.23
CA LEU A 35 -0.84 -0.77 -3.00
C LEU A 35 -1.69 0.47 -3.22
N ALA A 36 -2.83 0.56 -2.56
CA ALA A 36 -3.64 1.78 -2.56
C ALA A 36 -4.33 1.95 -1.21
N HIS A 37 -4.37 3.20 -0.73
CA HIS A 37 -5.26 3.57 0.36
C HIS A 37 -5.86 4.96 0.10
N ASN A 38 -6.99 5.23 0.75
CA ASN A 38 -7.66 6.51 0.61
C ASN A 38 -7.39 7.42 1.82
N HIS A 39 -7.28 8.72 1.55
CA HIS A 39 -7.30 9.77 2.57
C HIS A 39 -8.67 10.47 2.56
N PRO A 40 -9.57 10.16 3.51
CA PRO A 40 -10.89 10.79 3.58
C PRO A 40 -10.83 12.31 3.80
N SER A 41 -9.70 12.83 4.30
CA SER A 41 -9.45 14.26 4.46
C SER A 41 -9.40 15.03 3.14
N GLY A 42 -9.23 14.35 2.00
CA GLY A 42 -9.05 14.97 0.69
C GLY A 42 -7.63 15.47 0.41
N LEU A 43 -6.68 15.27 1.32
CA LEU A 43 -5.26 15.63 1.11
C LEU A 43 -4.48 14.41 0.62
N ALA A 44 -3.90 14.49 -0.58
CA ALA A 44 -3.13 13.38 -1.16
C ALA A 44 -1.68 13.29 -0.63
N GLU A 45 -1.22 14.26 0.16
CA GLU A 45 0.15 14.29 0.67
C GLU A 45 0.44 13.07 1.59
N PRO A 46 1.49 12.28 1.30
CA PRO A 46 1.83 11.11 2.09
C PRO A 46 2.38 11.48 3.47
N SER A 47 1.76 10.93 4.52
CA SER A 47 2.23 11.07 5.88
C SER A 47 3.51 10.27 6.15
N GLN A 48 4.16 10.54 7.27
CA GLN A 48 5.30 9.72 7.73
C GLN A 48 4.89 8.28 8.03
N ALA A 49 3.63 8.05 8.43
CA ALA A 49 3.12 6.70 8.66
C ALA A 49 3.01 5.94 7.34
N ASP A 50 2.52 6.58 6.27
CA ASP A 50 2.40 5.97 4.94
C ASP A 50 3.76 5.58 4.38
N LYS A 51 4.75 6.48 4.50
CA LYS A 51 6.13 6.20 4.06
C LYS A 51 6.74 5.01 4.81
N ARG A 52 6.62 4.97 6.14
CA ARG A 52 7.13 3.86 6.96
C ARG A 52 6.43 2.55 6.65
N LEU A 53 5.10 2.58 6.46
CA LEU A 53 4.32 1.41 6.12
C LEU A 53 4.70 0.86 4.75
N THR A 54 4.82 1.74 3.75
CA THR A 54 5.24 1.38 2.39
C THR A 54 6.59 0.69 2.40
N GLU A 55 7.57 1.27 3.10
CA GLU A 55 8.91 0.71 3.21
C GLU A 55 8.91 -0.66 3.93
N ALA A 56 8.10 -0.82 4.98
CA ALA A 56 7.95 -2.10 5.67
C ALA A 56 7.32 -3.17 4.76
N LEU A 57 6.32 -2.80 3.96
CA LEU A 57 5.67 -3.70 3.00
C LEU A 57 6.62 -4.09 1.88
N ARG A 58 7.33 -3.13 1.29
CA ARG A 58 8.35 -3.35 0.25
C ARG A 58 9.40 -4.35 0.72
N LYS A 59 10.03 -4.07 1.87
CA LYS A 59 11.00 -4.99 2.50
C LYS A 59 10.44 -6.39 2.76
N SER A 60 9.18 -6.48 3.19
CA SER A 60 8.56 -7.79 3.48
C SER A 60 8.27 -8.59 2.21
N LEU A 61 7.89 -7.92 1.12
CA LEU A 61 7.55 -8.55 -0.15
C LEU A 61 8.80 -8.89 -0.97
N ASP A 62 9.88 -8.10 -0.83
CA ASP A 62 11.19 -8.41 -1.43
C ASP A 62 11.75 -9.75 -0.91
N LEU A 63 11.43 -10.15 0.33
CA LEU A 63 11.85 -11.45 0.90
C LEU A 63 11.20 -12.67 0.21
N ILE A 64 10.15 -12.45 -0.58
CA ILE A 64 9.43 -13.50 -1.32
C ILE A 64 9.44 -13.22 -2.83
N ASP A 65 10.39 -12.41 -3.31
CA ASP A 65 10.54 -12.04 -4.72
C ASP A 65 9.30 -11.39 -5.36
N ALA A 66 8.47 -10.72 -4.55
CA ALA A 66 7.29 -10.00 -5.01
C ALA A 66 7.53 -8.48 -4.97
N ARG A 67 7.40 -7.83 -6.13
CA ARG A 67 7.71 -6.39 -6.24
C ARG A 67 6.52 -5.50 -5.85
N VAL A 68 6.78 -4.44 -5.12
CA VAL A 68 5.83 -3.31 -5.00
C VAL A 68 6.06 -2.39 -6.19
N LEU A 69 5.13 -2.36 -7.14
CA LEU A 69 5.23 -1.53 -8.34
C LEU A 69 4.88 -0.08 -8.07
N ASP A 70 3.89 0.14 -7.20
CA ASP A 70 3.48 1.47 -6.78
C ASP A 70 2.72 1.42 -5.45
N HIS A 71 2.58 2.59 -4.83
CA HIS A 71 1.63 2.86 -3.77
C HIS A 71 0.87 4.16 -4.07
N PHE A 72 -0.44 4.04 -4.28
CA PHE A 72 -1.32 5.17 -4.52
C PHE A 72 -1.99 5.66 -3.24
N ILE A 73 -1.99 6.99 -3.03
CA ILE A 73 -2.88 7.66 -2.09
C ILE A 73 -3.99 8.33 -2.88
N VAL A 74 -5.24 7.90 -2.66
CA VAL A 74 -6.42 8.45 -3.32
C VAL A 74 -7.15 9.41 -2.38
N ALA A 75 -7.24 10.68 -2.73
CA ALA A 75 -7.82 11.72 -1.89
C ALA A 75 -8.80 12.60 -2.70
N GLY A 76 -10.07 12.20 -2.73
CA GLY A 76 -11.08 12.90 -3.53
C GLY A 76 -10.78 12.80 -5.03
N THR A 77 -10.55 13.95 -5.68
CA THR A 77 -10.16 14.02 -7.10
C THR A 77 -8.64 13.94 -7.33
N GLU A 78 -7.85 13.94 -6.26
CA GLU A 78 -6.39 13.85 -6.33
C GLU A 78 -5.91 12.41 -6.08
N CYS A 79 -4.80 12.08 -6.71
CA CYS A 79 -4.11 10.81 -6.51
C CYS A 79 -2.60 11.05 -6.59
N ILE A 80 -1.85 10.50 -5.62
CA ILE A 80 -0.38 10.54 -5.62
C ILE A 80 0.15 9.12 -5.81
N SER A 81 1.03 8.94 -6.79
CA SER A 81 1.89 7.76 -6.96
C SER A 81 3.18 7.93 -6.16
N PHE A 82 3.52 6.95 -5.31
CA PHE A 82 4.82 6.94 -4.65
C PHE A 82 5.96 6.73 -5.65
N ALA A 83 5.75 5.92 -6.69
CA ALA A 83 6.76 5.66 -7.72
C ALA A 83 7.14 6.96 -8.47
N GLU A 84 6.14 7.72 -8.92
CA GLU A 84 6.36 8.98 -9.66
C GLU A 84 7.03 10.05 -8.81
N HIS A 85 6.85 10.00 -7.49
CA HIS A 85 7.42 10.96 -6.53
C HIS A 85 8.74 10.49 -5.91
N GLY A 86 9.31 9.36 -6.36
CA GLY A 86 10.59 8.84 -5.87
C GLY A 86 10.57 8.40 -4.40
N LEU A 87 9.43 7.88 -3.93
CA LEU A 87 9.19 7.45 -2.55
C LEU A 87 9.25 5.93 -2.34
N LEU A 88 9.63 5.15 -3.37
CA LEU A 88 9.78 3.68 -3.33
C LEU A 88 11.24 3.23 -3.34
#